data_AF-A0A967SM38-F1
#
_entry.id   AF-A0A967SM38-F1
#
_cell.length_a   1.000
_cell.length_b   1.000
_cell.length_c   1.000
_cell.angle_alpha   90.00
_cell.angle_beta   90.00
_cell.angle_gamma   90.00
#
_symmetry.space_group_name_H-M   'P 1'
#
loop_
_entity.id
_entity.type
_entity.pdbx_description
1 polymer ?
#
loop_
_entity_poly.entity_id
_entity_poly.type
_entity_poly.pdbx_seq_one_letter_code
_entity_poly.pdbx_strand_id
1 'polypeptide(L)' 'NPFNIESIRVLKNAGETAVYGARGANGVILITTKTGAPSGGA' A
#
# COMPACT_ATOMS: atom_id res chain seq x y z
N ASN A 1 2.96 0.88 15.30
CA ASN A 1 2.38 -0.32 15.94
C ASN A 1 2.05 -1.35 14.85
N PRO A 2 2.76 -2.48 14.74
CA PRO A 2 2.64 -3.42 13.61
C PRO A 2 1.29 -4.15 13.51
N PHE A 3 0.51 -4.19 14.60
CA PHE A 3 -0.84 -4.79 14.62
C PHE A 3 -1.87 -4.08 13.71
N ASN A 4 -1.58 -2.85 13.29
CA ASN A 4 -2.45 -2.02 12.45
C ASN A 4 -2.23 -2.27 10.94
N ILE A 5 -1.30 -3.14 10.56
CA ILE A 5 -1.06 -3.47 9.16
C ILE A 5 -2.05 -4.56 8.75
N GLU A 6 -2.77 -4.31 7.67
CA GLU A 6 -3.72 -5.25 7.07
C GLU A 6 -3.02 -6.12 6.03
N SER A 7 -2.29 -5.48 5.10
CA SER A 7 -1.52 -6.18 4.09
C SER A 7 -0.30 -5.38 3.66
N ILE A 8 0.74 -6.11 3.26
CA ILE A 8 1.96 -5.53 2.69
C ILE A 8 2.11 -6.14 1.30
N ARG A 9 2.16 -5.29 0.28
CA ARG A 9 2.42 -5.69 -1.10
C ARG A 9 3.71 -5.06 -1.57
N VAL A 10 4.62 -5.89 -2.09
CA VAL A 10 5.89 -5.43 -2.65
C VAL A 10 5.77 -5.48 -4.17
N LEU A 11 5.79 -4.31 -4.81
CA LEU A 11 5.76 -4.18 -6.26
C LEU A 11 7.19 -4.24 -6.78
N LYS A 12 7.47 -5.28 -7.56
CA LYS A 12 8.81 -5.56 -8.10
C LYS A 12 8.85 -5.49 -9.63
N ASN A 13 7.70 -5.58 -10.29
CA ASN A 13 7.62 -5.55 -11.74
C ASN A 13 7.43 -4.13 -12.25
N ALA A 14 8.08 -3.82 -13.39
CA ALA A 14 8.07 -2.50 -13.99
C ALA A 14 6.66 -1.96 -14.31
N GLY A 15 5.72 -2.86 -14.64
CA GLY A 15 4.32 -2.48 -14.89
C GLY A 15 3.57 -2.04 -13.64
N GLU A 16 3.93 -2.56 -12.47
CA GLU A 16 3.28 -2.22 -11.20
C GLU A 16 3.85 -0.91 -10.60
N THR A 17 5.11 -0.62 -10.88
CA THR A 17 5.79 0.62 -10.43
C THR A 17 5.59 1.79 -11.39
N ALA A 18 5.09 1.57 -12.60
CA ALA A 18 4.90 2.59 -13.64
C ALA A 18 4.01 3.76 -13.18
N VAL A 19 2.99 3.47 -12.35
CA VAL A 19 2.08 4.48 -11.79
C VAL A 19 2.81 5.41 -10.80
N TYR A 20 3.95 4.98 -10.23
CA TYR A 20 4.72 5.73 -9.23
C TYR A 20 5.96 6.43 -9.80
N GLY A 21 6.17 6.34 -11.13
CA GLY A 21 7.23 7.05 -11.85
C GLY A 21 8.65 6.76 -11.34
N ALA A 22 9.55 7.74 -11.46
CA ALA A 22 10.97 7.59 -11.11
C ALA A 22 11.20 7.17 -9.64
N ARG A 23 10.23 7.42 -8.74
CA ARG A 23 10.30 7.05 -7.32
C ARG A 23 10.08 5.56 -7.07
N GLY A 24 9.52 4.83 -8.03
CA GLY A 24 9.33 3.38 -7.97
C GLY A 24 10.48 2.55 -8.58
N ALA A 25 11.52 3.19 -9.11
CA ALA A 25 12.62 2.53 -9.81
C ALA A 25 13.42 1.56 -8.91
N ASN A 26 13.49 1.84 -7.62
CA ASN A 26 14.15 0.97 -6.63
C ASN A 26 13.18 -0.05 -6.00
N GLY A 27 11.94 -0.14 -6.50
CA GLY A 27 10.86 -0.94 -5.93
C GLY A 27 9.93 -0.13 -5.03
N VAL A 28 8.68 -0.56 -4.93
CA VAL A 28 7.65 0.10 -4.11
C VAL A 28 7.09 -0.89 -3.09
N ILE A 29 6.93 -0.45 -1.85
CA ILE A 29 6.25 -1.21 -0.80
C ILE A 29 4.95 -0.50 -0.49
N LEU A 30 3.83 -1.14 -0.85
CA LEU A 30 2.50 -0.70 -0.50
C LEU A 30 2.12 -1.29 0.85
N ILE A 31 1.82 -0.44 1.81
CA ILE A 31 1.36 -0.85 3.15
C ILE A 31 -0.10 -0.41 3.27
N THR A 32 -1.01 -1.39 3.32
CA THR A 32 -2.41 -1.14 3.65
C THR A 32 -2.56 -1.29 5.15
N THR A 33 -2.95 -0.23 5.81
CA THR A 33 -3.30 -0.26 7.24
C THR A 33 -4.78 -0.54 7.41
N LYS A 34 -5.14 -1.28 8.46
CA LYS A 34 -6.52 -1.51 8.86
C LYS A 34 -7.18 -0.15 9.10
N THR A 35 -8.14 0.20 8.25
CA THR A 35 -9.00 1.37 8.51
C THR A 35 -9.91 1.02 9.68
N GLY A 36 -10.20 1.98 10.56
CA GLY A 36 -11.33 1.82 11.48
C GLY A 36 -12.57 1.45 10.65
N ALA A 37 -13.33 0.45 11.09
CA ALA A 37 -14.59 0.10 10.44
C ALA A 37 -15.37 1.39 10.16
N PRO A 38 -15.99 1.57 8.97
CA PRO A 38 -16.79 2.75 8.70
C PRO A 38 -17.84 2.83 9.81
N SER A 39 -17.63 3.73 10.76
CA SER A 39 -18.63 4.06 11.77
C SER A 39 -19.80 4.60 10.97
N GLY A 40 -20.92 3.87 11.01
CA GLY A 40 -22.10 4.11 10.21
C GLY A 40 -22.40 5.60 10.06
N GLY A 41 -22.26 6.10 8.84
CA GLY A 41 -22.92 7.32 8.43
C GLY A 41 -24.39 6.99 8.23
N ALA A 42 -25.23 7.70 8.97
CA ALA A 42 -26.68 7.62 8.99
C ALA A 42 -27.33 7.72 7.60
#